data_AF-A0A820HY43-F1
#
_entry.id   AF-A0A820HY43-F1
#
_cell.length_a   1.000
_cell.length_b   1.000
_cell.length_c   1.000
_cell.angle_alpha   90.00
_cell.angle_beta   90.00
_cell.angle_gamma   90.00
#
_symmetry.space_group_name_H-M   'P 1'
#
loop_
_entity.id
_entity.type
_entity.pdbx_description
1 polymer ?
#
loop_
_entity_poly.entity_id
_entity_poly.type
_entity_poly.pdbx_seq_one_letter_code
_entity_poly.pdbx_strand_id
1 'polypeptide(L)'
;MGLVLKKRADYDGAKVLYTRAIKIIHDTFGHDQEHYKLGIYYNNLADLDRKRNNFEDALRLYQRALTAIEKTLGPEHSEAAEILHNIGQVQHQLGNFEQAINHIDRALAIIKKEFNDRHHKYGIFLNSLGLAYAMMDDYTTAY
;
A
#
# COMPACT_ATOMS: atom_id res chain seq x y z
N MET A 1 12.13 -23.67 -12.82
CA MET A 1 11.40 -24.04 -11.58
C MET A 1 12.03 -23.48 -10.29
N GLY A 2 13.37 -23.46 -10.15
CA GLY A 2 14.05 -23.02 -8.90
C GLY A 2 13.87 -21.56 -8.48
N LEU A 3 13.85 -20.59 -9.39
CA LEU A 3 13.70 -19.16 -9.05
C LEU A 3 12.33 -18.82 -8.47
N VAL A 4 11.26 -19.42 -9.03
CA VAL A 4 9.88 -19.24 -8.54
C VAL A 4 9.71 -19.86 -7.17
N LEU A 5 10.26 -21.06 -6.94
CA LEU A 5 10.22 -21.74 -5.64
C LEU A 5 11.00 -20.98 -4.57
N LYS A 6 12.19 -20.46 -4.90
CA LYS A 6 13.00 -19.63 -4.00
C LYS A 6 12.24 -18.36 -3.59
N LYS A 7 11.72 -17.61 -4.57
CA LYS A 7 10.94 -16.39 -4.32
C LYS A 7 9.68 -16.67 -3.48
N ARG A 8 9.05 -17.83 -3.68
CA ARG A 8 7.89 -18.25 -2.89
C ARG A 8 8.28 -18.55 -1.44
N ALA A 9 9.35 -19.33 -1.22
CA ALA A 9 9.88 -19.63 0.10
C ALA A 9 10.33 -18.37 0.86
N ASP A 10 10.97 -17.42 0.16
CA ASP A 10 11.40 -16.15 0.74
C ASP A 10 10.19 -15.32 1.23
N TYR A 11 9.09 -15.31 0.47
CA TYR A 11 7.85 -14.64 0.89
C TYR A 11 7.16 -15.31 2.08
N ASP A 12 7.19 -16.66 2.18
CA ASP A 12 6.63 -17.36 3.34
C ASP A 12 7.44 -17.05 4.60
N GLY A 13 8.77 -17.06 4.48
CA GLY A 13 9.67 -16.65 5.56
C GLY A 13 9.41 -15.21 6.01
N ALA A 14 9.29 -14.28 5.06
CA ALA A 14 8.99 -12.87 5.36
C ALA A 14 7.62 -12.70 6.04
N LYS A 15 6.58 -13.42 5.60
CA LYS A 15 5.24 -13.39 6.19
C LYS A 15 5.26 -13.82 7.66
N VAL A 16 6.01 -14.87 7.99
CA VAL A 16 6.20 -15.35 9.37
C VAL A 16 6.88 -14.29 10.23
N LEU A 17 7.94 -13.65 9.72
CA LEU A 17 8.70 -12.63 10.45
C LEU A 17 7.85 -11.38 10.73
N TYR A 18 7.12 -10.86 9.74
CA TYR A 18 6.25 -9.69 9.93
C TYR A 18 5.10 -9.98 10.88
N THR A 19 4.44 -11.14 10.77
CA THR A 19 3.38 -11.55 11.70
C THR A 19 3.90 -11.62 13.14
N ARG A 20 5.11 -12.17 13.33
CA ARG A 20 5.75 -12.23 14.66
C ARG A 20 6.08 -10.83 15.19
N ALA A 21 6.60 -9.94 14.34
CA ALA A 21 6.91 -8.57 14.72
C ALA A 21 5.66 -7.79 15.15
N ILE A 22 4.55 -7.93 14.40
CA ILE A 22 3.25 -7.33 14.73
C ILE A 22 2.77 -7.83 16.10
N LYS A 23 2.86 -9.14 16.36
CA LYS A 23 2.47 -9.71 17.66
C LYS A 23 3.26 -9.11 18.82
N ILE A 24 4.59 -9.01 18.70
CA ILE A 24 5.44 -8.43 19.75
C ILE A 24 5.06 -6.98 20.04
N ILE A 25 4.78 -6.18 19.01
CA ILE A 25 4.37 -4.79 19.20
C ILE A 25 3.00 -4.71 19.89
N HIS A 26 2.02 -5.51 19.49
CA HIS A 26 0.72 -5.58 20.19
C HIS A 26 0.87 -5.95 21.67
N ASP A 27 1.71 -6.94 21.97
CA ASP A 27 1.97 -7.37 23.34
C ASP A 27 2.68 -6.27 24.17
N THR A 28 3.49 -5.41 23.52
CA THR A 28 4.27 -4.37 24.20
C THR A 28 3.47 -3.09 24.46
N PHE A 29 2.65 -2.65 23.50
CA PHE A 29 1.93 -1.37 23.57
C PHE A 29 0.46 -1.52 24.00
N GLY A 30 -0.07 -2.74 24.07
CA GLY A 30 -1.48 -3.02 24.29
C GLY A 30 -2.28 -2.96 22.99
N HIS A 31 -3.33 -3.79 22.89
CA HIS A 31 -4.10 -3.99 21.65
C HIS A 31 -4.82 -2.72 21.16
N ASP A 32 -5.03 -1.74 22.05
CA ASP A 32 -5.78 -0.51 21.78
C ASP A 32 -4.90 0.68 21.36
N GLN A 33 -3.56 0.56 21.48
CA GLN A 33 -2.64 1.64 21.12
C GLN A 33 -2.10 1.39 19.72
N GLU A 34 -2.62 2.14 18.76
CA GLU A 34 -2.02 2.20 17.43
C GLU A 34 -0.65 2.88 17.53
N HIS A 35 0.37 2.22 16.98
CA HIS A 35 1.75 2.73 16.91
C HIS A 35 2.20 2.71 15.44
N TYR A 36 2.86 3.77 14.94
CA TYR A 36 3.20 3.91 13.52
C TYR A 36 3.97 2.69 12.94
N LYS A 37 4.83 2.06 13.75
CA LYS A 37 5.50 0.78 13.42
C LYS A 37 4.53 -0.34 13.01
N LEU A 38 3.36 -0.45 13.64
CA LEU A 38 2.32 -1.40 13.19
C LEU A 38 1.88 -1.06 11.77
N GLY A 39 1.70 0.22 11.47
CA GLY A 39 1.41 0.73 10.14
C GLY A 39 2.43 0.23 9.11
N ILE A 40 3.72 0.46 9.39
CA ILE A 40 4.82 0.02 8.52
C ILE A 40 4.81 -1.51 8.34
N TYR A 41 4.58 -2.28 9.41
CA TYR A 41 4.61 -3.75 9.34
C TYR A 41 3.40 -4.32 8.58
N TYR A 42 2.22 -3.74 8.76
CA TYR A 42 1.04 -4.10 7.97
C TYR A 42 1.23 -3.75 6.50
N ASN A 43 1.81 -2.59 6.18
CA ASN A 43 2.14 -2.20 4.80
C ASN A 43 3.07 -3.22 4.13
N ASN A 44 4.13 -3.65 4.83
CA ASN A 44 5.05 -4.65 4.31
C ASN A 44 4.39 -6.03 4.11
N LEU A 45 3.54 -6.44 5.06
CA LEU A 45 2.78 -7.68 4.96
C LEU A 45 1.79 -7.64 3.78
N ALA A 46 1.12 -6.50 3.59
CA ALA A 46 0.22 -6.28 2.48
C ALA A 46 0.93 -6.33 1.13
N ASP A 47 2.15 -5.78 1.02
CA ASP A 47 2.94 -5.84 -0.21
C ASP A 47 3.36 -7.27 -0.56
N LEU A 48 3.62 -8.13 0.43
CA LEU A 48 3.84 -9.56 0.20
C LEU A 48 2.60 -10.25 -0.38
N ASP A 49 1.42 -9.98 0.19
CA ASP A 49 0.16 -10.56 -0.28
C ASP A 49 -0.19 -10.04 -1.69
N ARG A 50 0.01 -8.75 -1.97
CA ARG A 50 -0.12 -8.16 -3.32
C ARG A 50 0.81 -8.83 -4.33
N LYS A 51 2.09 -9.02 -3.99
CA LYS A 51 3.08 -9.70 -4.85
C LYS A 51 2.74 -11.18 -5.11
N ARG A 52 1.83 -11.76 -4.33
CA ARG A 52 1.29 -13.11 -4.50
C ARG A 52 -0.08 -13.14 -5.18
N ASN A 53 -0.61 -11.98 -5.59
CA ASN A 53 -1.94 -11.77 -6.14
C ASN A 53 -3.09 -12.05 -5.14
N ASN A 54 -2.81 -11.98 -3.84
CA ASN A 54 -3.83 -12.05 -2.79
C ASN A 54 -4.37 -10.62 -2.51
N PHE A 55 -5.08 -10.05 -3.48
CA PHE A 55 -5.41 -8.62 -3.49
C PHE A 55 -6.36 -8.20 -2.37
N GLU A 56 -7.36 -9.01 -2.04
CA GLU A 56 -8.32 -8.74 -0.98
C GLU A 56 -7.66 -8.75 0.40
N ASP A 57 -6.73 -9.68 0.62
CA ASP A 57 -5.94 -9.75 1.86
C ASP A 57 -5.00 -8.55 1.97
N ALA A 58 -4.35 -8.18 0.87
CA ALA A 58 -3.51 -6.99 0.79
C ALA A 58 -4.29 -5.72 1.10
N LEU A 59 -5.49 -5.53 0.54
CA LEU A 59 -6.34 -4.36 0.83
C LEU A 59 -6.70 -4.25 2.31
N ARG A 60 -7.11 -5.36 2.95
CA ARG A 60 -7.43 -5.35 4.39
C ARG A 60 -6.21 -4.97 5.23
N LEU A 61 -5.02 -5.43 4.87
CA LEU A 61 -3.79 -5.10 5.56
C LEU A 61 -3.35 -3.66 5.31
N TYR A 62 -3.43 -3.15 4.07
CA TYR A 62 -3.17 -1.74 3.77
C TYR A 62 -4.13 -0.80 4.49
N GLN A 63 -5.42 -1.16 4.62
CA GLN A 63 -6.37 -0.36 5.39
C GLN A 63 -5.98 -0.29 6.88
N ARG A 64 -5.58 -1.41 7.48
CA ARG A 64 -5.03 -1.41 8.85
C ARG A 64 -3.76 -0.59 8.97
N ALA A 65 -2.90 -0.66 7.95
CA ALA A 65 -1.69 0.14 7.89
C ALA A 65 -2.02 1.63 7.87
N LEU A 66 -2.95 2.04 7.01
CA LEU A 66 -3.38 3.41 6.84
C LEU A 66 -3.94 3.96 8.15
N THR A 67 -4.90 3.26 8.77
CA THR A 67 -5.46 3.67 10.06
C THR A 67 -4.38 3.91 11.11
N ALA A 68 -3.44 2.96 11.26
CA ALA A 68 -2.37 3.09 12.24
C ALA A 68 -1.45 4.28 11.98
N ILE A 69 -1.11 4.57 10.72
CA ILE A 69 -0.30 5.75 10.36
C ILE A 69 -1.10 7.03 10.57
N GLU A 70 -2.35 7.09 10.11
CA GLU A 70 -3.20 8.28 10.23
C GLU A 70 -3.43 8.67 11.69
N LYS A 71 -3.63 7.70 12.60
CA LYS A 71 -3.80 7.99 14.03
C LYS A 71 -2.52 8.45 14.72
N THR A 72 -1.35 8.01 14.26
CA THR A 72 -0.08 8.21 14.99
C THR A 72 0.79 9.32 14.42
N LEU A 73 0.82 9.46 13.10
CA LEU A 73 1.62 10.46 12.37
C LEU A 73 0.75 11.52 11.69
N GLY A 74 -0.56 11.27 11.57
CA GLY A 74 -1.51 12.14 10.88
C GLY A 74 -1.76 11.73 9.42
N PRO A 75 -2.90 12.13 8.84
CA PRO A 75 -3.31 11.73 7.49
C PRO A 75 -2.50 12.38 6.37
N GLU A 76 -1.76 13.44 6.68
CA GLU A 76 -0.93 14.19 5.73
C GLU A 76 0.53 13.75 5.76
N HIS A 77 0.85 12.62 6.41
CA HIS A 77 2.21 12.09 6.48
C HIS A 77 2.54 11.25 5.24
N SER A 78 3.78 11.32 4.77
CA SER A 78 4.25 10.63 3.56
C SER A 78 4.13 9.11 3.60
N GLU A 79 4.16 8.50 4.79
CA GLU A 79 3.82 7.08 5.01
C GLU A 79 2.35 6.78 4.67
N ALA A 80 1.42 7.68 4.98
CA ALA A 80 0.02 7.54 4.60
C ALA A 80 -0.12 7.64 3.07
N ALA A 81 0.65 8.53 2.44
CA ALA A 81 0.69 8.65 0.99
C ALA A 81 1.20 7.37 0.31
N GLU A 82 2.24 6.75 0.86
CA GLU A 82 2.76 5.47 0.32
C GLU A 82 1.73 4.34 0.42
N ILE A 83 1.02 4.25 1.55
CA ILE A 83 -0.04 3.25 1.73
C ILE A 83 -1.21 3.53 0.78
N LEU A 84 -1.63 4.79 0.62
CA LEU A 84 -2.68 5.18 -0.32
C LEU A 84 -2.31 4.83 -1.77
N HIS A 85 -1.07 5.10 -2.17
CA HIS A 85 -0.58 4.71 -3.49
C HIS A 85 -0.62 3.19 -3.69
N ASN A 86 -0.18 2.41 -2.69
CA ASN A 86 -0.25 0.95 -2.74
C ASN A 86 -1.69 0.42 -2.82
N ILE A 87 -2.63 1.00 -2.08
CA ILE A 87 -4.07 0.70 -2.21
C ILE A 87 -4.53 0.98 -3.64
N GLY A 88 -4.16 2.13 -4.20
CA GLY A 88 -4.49 2.50 -5.57
C GLY A 88 -3.96 1.49 -6.59
N GLN A 89 -2.73 0.99 -6.41
CA GLN A 89 -2.18 -0.08 -7.25
C GLN A 89 -2.98 -1.38 -7.15
N VAL A 90 -3.43 -1.78 -5.96
CA VAL A 90 -4.25 -3.00 -5.82
C VAL A 90 -5.61 -2.80 -6.47
N GLN A 91 -6.25 -1.64 -6.28
CA GLN A 91 -7.52 -1.32 -6.93
C GLN A 91 -7.41 -1.35 -8.45
N HIS A 92 -6.31 -0.84 -9.00
CA HIS A 92 -6.00 -0.93 -10.43
C HIS A 92 -5.88 -2.40 -10.89
N GLN A 93 -5.21 -3.27 -10.12
CA GLN A 93 -5.12 -4.69 -10.43
C GLN A 93 -6.47 -5.42 -10.36
N LEU A 94 -7.42 -4.92 -9.58
CA LEU A 94 -8.79 -5.41 -9.48
C LEU A 94 -9.74 -4.81 -10.54
N GLY A 95 -9.28 -3.89 -11.38
CA GLY A 95 -10.11 -3.19 -12.37
C GLY A 95 -10.96 -2.05 -11.80
N ASN A 96 -10.77 -1.69 -10.52
CA ASN A 96 -11.48 -0.59 -9.87
C ASN A 96 -10.78 0.75 -10.16
N PHE A 97 -10.76 1.18 -11.42
CA PHE A 97 -9.93 2.29 -11.89
C PHE A 97 -10.26 3.63 -11.22
N GLU A 98 -11.54 3.96 -11.02
CA GLU A 98 -11.95 5.20 -10.33
C GLU A 98 -11.43 5.26 -8.89
N GLN A 99 -11.51 4.15 -8.15
CA GLN A 99 -10.98 4.06 -6.79
C GLN A 99 -9.46 4.17 -6.80
N ALA A 100 -8.80 3.54 -7.77
CA ALA A 100 -7.35 3.63 -7.93
C ALA A 100 -6.90 5.09 -8.14
N ILE A 101 -7.54 5.81 -9.05
CA ILE A 101 -7.29 7.22 -9.35
C ILE A 101 -7.45 8.07 -8.08
N ASN A 102 -8.58 7.93 -7.38
CA ASN A 102 -8.84 8.70 -6.15
C ASN A 102 -7.74 8.50 -5.09
N HIS A 103 -7.34 7.25 -4.86
CA HIS A 103 -6.28 6.95 -3.90
C HIS A 103 -4.92 7.51 -4.32
N ILE A 104 -4.56 7.41 -5.61
CA ILE A 104 -3.28 7.92 -6.12
C ILE A 104 -3.26 9.46 -6.09
N ASP A 105 -4.38 10.13 -6.40
CA ASP A 105 -4.50 11.59 -6.32
C ASP A 105 -4.31 12.10 -4.89
N ARG A 106 -4.93 11.43 -3.91
CA ARG A 106 -4.71 11.74 -2.49
C ARG A 106 -3.24 11.56 -2.10
N ALA A 107 -2.60 10.49 -2.55
CA ALA A 107 -1.17 10.25 -2.30
C ALA A 107 -0.28 11.35 -2.93
N LEU A 108 -0.59 11.79 -4.14
CA LEU A 108 0.11 12.89 -4.83
C LEU A 108 -0.03 14.21 -4.08
N ALA A 109 -1.22 14.52 -3.58
CA ALA A 109 -1.47 15.74 -2.82
C ALA A 109 -0.60 15.81 -1.56
N ILE A 110 -0.50 14.69 -0.82
CA ILE A 110 0.31 14.57 0.39
C ILE A 110 1.80 14.74 0.05
N ILE A 111 2.33 13.95 -0.90
CA ILE A 111 3.76 14.02 -1.27
C ILE A 111 4.14 15.41 -1.78
N LYS A 112 3.28 16.05 -2.58
CA LYS A 112 3.53 17.41 -3.07
C LYS A 112 3.60 18.41 -1.91
N LYS A 113 2.74 18.27 -0.91
CA LYS A 113 2.71 19.16 0.25
C LYS A 113 3.92 18.97 1.16
N GLU A 114 4.33 17.73 1.42
CA GLU A 114 5.44 17.42 2.33
C GLU A 114 6.81 17.61 1.68
N PHE A 115 6.97 17.23 0.41
CA PHE A 115 8.27 17.17 -0.26
C PHE A 115 8.37 17.90 -1.59
N ASN A 116 7.35 18.65 -2.03
CA ASN A 116 7.23 19.27 -3.36
C ASN A 116 7.13 18.29 -4.55
N ASP A 117 6.95 18.85 -5.75
CA ASP A 117 6.72 18.11 -7.01
C ASP A 117 8.01 17.59 -7.67
N ARG A 118 9.18 17.86 -7.10
CA ARG A 118 10.48 17.32 -7.55
C ARG A 118 10.91 16.07 -6.80
N HIS A 119 10.17 15.68 -5.76
CA HIS A 119 10.46 14.47 -5.01
C HIS A 119 10.22 13.22 -5.87
N HIS A 120 11.12 12.23 -5.81
CA HIS A 120 11.05 11.04 -6.67
C HIS A 120 9.73 10.26 -6.53
N LYS A 121 9.14 10.22 -5.31
CA LYS A 121 7.82 9.59 -5.09
C LYS A 121 6.72 10.25 -5.92
N TYR A 122 6.77 11.58 -6.11
CA TYR A 122 5.79 12.31 -6.90
C TYR A 122 5.77 11.82 -8.35
N GLY A 123 6.95 11.65 -8.97
CA GLY A 123 7.07 11.10 -10.31
C GLY A 123 6.57 9.65 -10.43
N ILE A 124 6.87 8.80 -9.44
CA ILE A 124 6.38 7.41 -9.40
C ILE A 124 4.85 7.36 -9.34
N PHE A 125 4.25 8.23 -8.52
CA PHE A 125 2.80 8.27 -8.33
C PHE A 125 2.12 8.83 -9.59
N LEU A 126 2.67 9.86 -10.23
CA LEU A 126 2.19 10.39 -11.51
C LEU A 126 2.20 9.33 -12.62
N ASN A 127 3.27 8.53 -12.70
CA ASN A 127 3.32 7.42 -13.65
C ASN A 127 2.20 6.40 -13.39
N SER A 128 1.94 6.10 -12.11
CA SER A 128 0.85 5.18 -11.73
C SER A 128 -0.53 5.76 -12.06
N LEU A 129 -0.72 7.07 -11.86
CA LEU A 129 -1.94 7.79 -12.21
C LEU A 129 -2.20 7.76 -13.72
N GLY A 130 -1.17 8.03 -14.53
CA GLY A 130 -1.27 7.98 -15.99
C GLY A 130 -1.66 6.60 -16.51
N LEU A 131 -1.11 5.53 -15.93
CA LEU A 131 -1.50 4.16 -16.26
C LEU A 131 -2.97 3.88 -15.89
N ALA A 132 -3.44 4.38 -14.74
CA ALA A 132 -4.82 4.20 -14.31
C ALA A 132 -5.82 4.90 -15.23
N TYR A 133 -5.51 6.12 -15.69
CA TYR A 133 -6.34 6.82 -16.67
C TYR A 133 -6.35 6.11 -18.03
N ALA A 134 -5.20 5.67 -18.54
CA ALA A 134 -5.13 4.96 -19.81
C ALA A 134 -5.99 3.68 -19.80
N MET A 135 -5.91 2.89 -18.73
CA MET A 135 -6.73 1.69 -18.59
C MET A 135 -8.23 1.99 -18.41
N MET A 136 -8.58 3.11 -17.76
CA MET A 136 -9.97 3.55 -17.63
C MET A 136 -10.57 3.98 -18.99
N ASP A 137 -9.81 4.71 -19.79
CA ASP A 137 -10.22 5.12 -21.14
C ASP A 137 -10.39 3.90 -22.06
N ASP A 138 -9.44 2.95 -22.02
CA ASP A 138 -9.55 1.69 -22.76
C ASP A 138 -10.78 0.88 -22.30
N TYR A 139 -11.08 0.86 -21.00
CA TYR A 139 -12.24 0.16 -20.45
C TYR A 139 -13.56 0.81 -20.87
N THR A 140 -13.64 2.14 -20.82
CA THR A 140 -14.85 2.89 -21.21
C THR A 140 -15.11 2.89 -22.71
N THR A 141 -14.07 2.76 -23.54
CA THR A 141 -14.21 2.65 -25.01
C THR A 141 -14.48 1.23 -25.50
N ALA A 142 -14.27 0.20 -24.67
CA ALA A 142 -14.54 -1.20 -25.00
C ALA A 142 -16.04 -1.60 -24.87
N TYR A 143 -16.89 -0.72 -24.33
CA TYR A 143 -18.33 -0.91 -24.15
C TYR A 143 -19.16 0.04 -25.01
#